data_AF-A0A662DHZ1-F1
#
_entry.id   AF-A0A662DHZ1-F1
#
_cell.length_a   1.000
_cell.length_b   1.000
_cell.length_c   1.000
_cell.angle_alpha   90.00
_cell.angle_beta   90.00
_cell.angle_gamma   90.00
#
_symmetry.space_group_name_H-M   'P 1'
#
loop_
_entity.id
_entity.type
_entity.pdbx_description
1 polymer ?
#
loop_
_entity_poly.entity_id
_entity_poly.type
_entity_poly.pdbx_seq_one_letter_code
_entity_poly.pdbx_strand_id
1 'polypeptide(L)'
;EEIQKASNEVAQKAEASLEKVNALQKLLDENRKAVEELIQGISDAAEASATSAKNVHDLELRAREIDKIVDAIANVTIQTNMLAVNGAIEAAGAGEHGRGFAVVASDIRNLASESAQNADKIKDSVRGIQEQIARVAQDIEQVGITAREEVERAKKTTQALAQAAQQMADVQQRVEEIKNAAAESLKAI
;
A
#
# COMPACT_ATOMS: atom_id res chain seq x y z
N GLU A 1 33.26 -48.41 38.91
CA GLU A 1 32.23 -48.67 37.87
C GLU A 1 31.13 -47.62 37.82
N GLU A 2 30.45 -47.28 38.92
CA GLU A 2 29.36 -46.27 38.88
C GLU A 2 29.80 -44.89 38.38
N ILE A 3 30.97 -44.40 38.82
CA ILE A 3 31.51 -43.10 38.39
C ILE A 3 31.83 -43.11 36.88
N GLN A 4 32.42 -44.20 36.36
CA GLN A 4 32.69 -44.38 34.92
C GLN A 4 31.39 -44.31 34.11
N LYS A 5 30.35 -45.01 34.57
CA LYS A 5 29.03 -45.03 33.91
C LYS A 5 28.37 -43.65 33.94
N ALA A 6 28.38 -42.97 35.08
CA ALA A 6 27.83 -41.63 35.23
C ALA A 6 28.55 -40.61 34.32
N SER A 7 29.90 -40.67 34.25
CA SER A 7 30.68 -39.75 33.42
C SER A 7 30.45 -39.99 31.91
N ASN A 8 30.27 -41.25 31.49
CA ASN A 8 29.85 -41.57 30.12
C ASN A 8 28.44 -41.05 29.80
N GLU A 9 27.47 -41.19 30.71
CA GLU A 9 26.12 -40.64 30.51
C GLU A 9 26.12 -39.11 30.40
N VAL A 10 26.93 -38.42 31.22
CA VAL A 10 27.10 -36.96 31.12
C VAL A 10 27.71 -36.56 29.79
N ALA A 11 28.77 -37.24 29.33
CA ALA A 11 29.40 -36.97 28.05
C ALA A 11 28.41 -37.13 26.88
N GLN A 12 27.62 -38.21 26.86
CA GLN A 12 26.58 -38.43 25.84
C GLN A 12 25.49 -37.35 25.88
N LYS A 13 25.02 -36.96 27.07
CA LYS A 13 24.02 -35.89 27.20
C LYS A 13 24.56 -34.54 26.76
N ALA A 14 25.83 -34.24 27.04
CA ALA A 14 26.48 -33.03 26.58
C ALA A 14 26.61 -33.02 25.05
N GLU A 15 26.99 -34.13 24.43
CA GLU A 15 27.06 -34.27 22.97
C GLU A 15 25.71 -34.08 22.29
N ALA A 16 24.66 -34.74 22.78
CA ALA A 16 23.30 -34.53 22.28
C ALA A 16 22.79 -33.09 22.50
N SER A 17 23.26 -32.41 23.55
CA SER A 17 22.94 -31.00 23.81
C SER A 17 23.66 -30.08 22.83
N LEU A 18 24.92 -30.35 22.47
CA LEU A 18 25.65 -29.60 21.45
C LEU A 18 24.98 -29.71 20.08
N GLU A 19 24.51 -30.90 19.69
CA GLU A 19 23.75 -31.06 18.45
C GLU A 19 22.49 -30.18 18.43
N LYS A 20 21.74 -30.14 19.54
CA LYS A 20 20.56 -29.27 19.66
C LYS A 20 20.90 -27.79 19.63
N VAL A 21 21.98 -27.38 20.28
CA VAL A 21 22.42 -25.97 20.29
C VAL A 21 22.84 -25.54 18.88
N ASN A 22 23.59 -26.37 18.15
CA ASN A 22 23.94 -26.10 16.76
C ASN A 22 22.70 -25.99 15.87
N ALA A 23 21.71 -26.87 16.05
CA ALA A 23 20.45 -26.79 15.33
C ALA A 23 19.68 -25.50 15.64
N LEU A 24 19.65 -25.07 16.91
CA LEU A 24 19.03 -23.81 17.33
C LEU A 24 19.76 -22.58 16.77
N GLN A 25 21.09 -22.56 16.75
CA GLN A 25 21.87 -21.48 16.12
C GLN A 25 21.54 -21.36 14.64
N LYS A 26 21.45 -22.49 13.93
CA LYS A 26 21.06 -22.49 12.52
C LYS A 26 19.65 -21.92 12.32
N LEU A 27 18.70 -22.34 13.16
CA LEU A 27 17.33 -21.84 13.12
C LEU A 27 17.26 -20.33 13.41
N LEU A 28 18.07 -19.82 14.33
CA LEU A 28 18.15 -18.39 14.63
C LEU A 28 18.72 -17.59 13.44
N ASP A 29 19.74 -18.11 12.75
CA ASP A 29 20.29 -17.47 11.55
C ASP A 29 19.27 -17.45 10.39
N GLU A 30 18.56 -18.56 10.18
CA GLU A 30 17.46 -18.66 9.21
C GLU A 30 16.34 -17.66 9.53
N ASN A 31 15.93 -17.55 10.80
CA ASN A 31 14.93 -16.56 11.23
C ASN A 31 15.43 -15.12 11.03
N ARG A 32 16.71 -14.84 11.31
CA ARG A 32 17.27 -13.51 11.10
C ARG A 32 17.20 -13.10 9.63
N LYS A 33 17.59 -14.00 8.72
CA LYS A 33 17.48 -13.78 7.27
C LYS A 33 16.04 -13.57 6.84
N ALA A 34 15.10 -14.36 7.33
CA ALA A 34 13.67 -14.20 7.02
C ALA A 34 13.13 -12.82 7.47
N VAL A 35 13.57 -12.33 8.64
CA VAL A 35 13.20 -10.97 9.10
C VAL A 35 13.86 -9.88 8.26
N GLU A 36 15.12 -10.06 7.86
CA GLU A 36 15.80 -9.12 6.94
C GLU A 36 15.08 -9.04 5.58
N GLU A 37 14.68 -10.18 5.01
CA GLU A 37 13.87 -10.24 3.78
C GLU A 37 12.50 -9.58 3.96
N LEU A 38 11.86 -9.77 5.11
CA LEU A 38 10.60 -9.11 5.45
C LEU A 38 10.75 -7.59 5.53
N ILE A 39 11.84 -7.08 6.13
CA ILE A 39 12.14 -5.64 6.16
C ILE A 39 12.31 -5.10 4.75
N GLN A 40 13.04 -5.81 3.88
CA GLN A 40 13.21 -5.41 2.49
C GLN A 40 11.86 -5.37 1.76
N GLY A 41 11.04 -6.41 1.90
CA GLY A 41 9.72 -6.46 1.27
C GLY A 41 8.79 -5.33 1.72
N ILE A 42 8.84 -4.94 3.00
CA ILE A 42 8.09 -3.77 3.50
C ILE A 42 8.64 -2.47 2.92
N SER A 43 9.96 -2.33 2.79
CA SER A 43 10.58 -1.16 2.16
C SER A 43 10.13 -1.00 0.70
N ASP A 44 10.14 -2.09 -0.06
CA ASP A 44 9.69 -2.10 -1.46
C ASP A 44 8.19 -1.75 -1.56
N ALA A 45 7.37 -2.28 -0.65
CA ALA A 45 5.95 -1.94 -0.58
C ALA A 45 5.71 -0.45 -0.22
N ALA A 46 6.55 0.14 0.63
CA ALA A 46 6.49 1.56 0.96
C ALA A 46 6.87 2.45 -0.24
N GLU A 47 7.88 2.05 -1.03
CA GLU A 47 8.26 2.76 -2.26
C GLU A 47 7.18 2.66 -3.34
N ALA A 48 6.60 1.47 -3.52
CA ALA A 48 5.45 1.28 -4.39
C ALA A 48 4.26 2.15 -3.97
N SER A 49 3.98 2.23 -2.67
CA SER A 49 2.92 3.08 -2.11
C SER A 49 3.19 4.57 -2.36
N ALA A 50 4.44 5.03 -2.22
CA ALA A 50 4.82 6.41 -2.54
C ALA A 50 4.61 6.73 -4.03
N THR A 51 4.92 5.78 -4.91
CA THR A 51 4.66 5.91 -6.36
C THR A 51 3.15 5.97 -6.65
N SER A 52 2.35 5.12 -6.00
CA SER A 52 0.89 5.16 -6.09
C SER A 52 0.32 6.49 -5.61
N ALA A 53 0.84 7.06 -4.51
CA ALA A 53 0.42 8.37 -4.02
C ALA A 53 0.61 9.47 -5.07
N LYS A 54 1.76 9.45 -5.77
CA LYS A 54 2.04 10.38 -6.86
C LYS A 54 1.04 10.21 -8.02
N ASN A 55 0.77 8.98 -8.44
CA ASN A 55 -0.19 8.71 -9.51
C ASN A 55 -1.61 9.16 -9.14
N VAL A 56 -2.03 8.95 -7.89
CA VAL A 56 -3.32 9.41 -7.37
C VAL A 56 -3.40 10.93 -7.37
N HIS A 57 -2.33 11.62 -6.99
CA HIS A 57 -2.25 13.07 -7.08
C HIS A 57 -2.37 13.58 -8.53
N ASP A 58 -1.70 12.93 -9.47
CA ASP A 58 -1.82 13.27 -10.90
C ASP A 58 -3.25 13.03 -11.42
N LEU A 59 -3.92 11.96 -10.97
CA LEU A 59 -5.35 11.73 -11.26
C LEU A 59 -6.24 12.82 -10.69
N GLU A 60 -5.96 13.28 -9.47
CA GLU A 60 -6.70 14.36 -8.82
C GLU A 60 -6.63 15.66 -9.63
N LEU A 61 -5.43 16.02 -10.11
CA LEU A 61 -5.22 17.19 -10.96
C LEU A 61 -5.99 17.07 -12.28
N ARG A 62 -5.93 15.90 -12.93
CA ARG A 62 -6.69 15.64 -14.17
C ARG A 62 -8.20 15.70 -13.94
N ALA A 63 -8.69 15.17 -12.83
CA ALA A 63 -10.12 15.26 -12.49
C ALA A 63 -10.57 16.71 -12.29
N ARG A 64 -9.73 17.56 -11.67
CA ARG A 64 -10.00 19.01 -11.55
C ARG A 64 -9.95 19.73 -12.90
N GLU A 65 -9.09 19.32 -13.82
CA GLU A 65 -9.09 19.87 -15.18
C GLU A 65 -10.37 19.52 -15.94
N ILE A 66 -10.84 18.27 -15.83
CA ILE A 66 -12.11 17.85 -16.44
C ILE A 66 -13.28 18.66 -15.86
N ASP A 67 -13.33 18.86 -14.55
CA ASP A 67 -14.37 19.68 -13.89
C ASP A 67 -14.45 21.10 -14.50
N LYS A 68 -13.29 21.75 -14.72
CA LYS A 68 -13.22 23.06 -15.38
C LYS A 68 -13.72 23.03 -16.83
N ILE A 69 -13.41 21.96 -17.58
CA ILE A 69 -13.88 21.80 -18.96
C ILE A 69 -15.40 21.64 -18.98
N VAL A 70 -15.95 20.85 -18.07
CA VAL A 70 -17.39 20.62 -17.94
C VAL A 70 -18.12 21.92 -17.58
N ASP A 71 -17.58 22.71 -16.65
CA ASP A 71 -18.11 24.04 -16.32
C ASP A 71 -18.07 25.00 -17.53
N ALA A 72 -17.02 24.96 -18.35
CA ALA A 72 -16.95 25.74 -19.58
C ALA A 72 -18.02 25.30 -20.60
N ILE A 73 -18.24 23.99 -20.77
CA ILE A 73 -19.29 23.44 -21.63
C ILE A 73 -20.68 23.85 -21.14
N ALA A 74 -20.93 23.79 -19.84
CA ALA A 74 -22.20 24.23 -19.24
C ALA A 74 -22.46 25.71 -19.54
N ASN A 75 -21.44 26.57 -19.38
CA ASN A 75 -21.54 27.99 -19.72
C ASN A 75 -21.83 28.24 -21.21
N VAL A 76 -21.11 27.56 -22.11
CA VAL A 76 -21.35 27.65 -23.56
C VAL A 76 -22.78 27.22 -23.88
N THR A 77 -23.26 26.16 -23.25
CA THR A 77 -24.60 25.63 -23.47
C THR A 77 -25.69 26.61 -23.04
N ILE A 78 -25.52 27.28 -21.89
CA ILE A 78 -26.41 28.36 -21.43
C ILE A 78 -26.43 29.51 -22.44
N GLN A 79 -25.26 29.91 -22.96
CA GLN A 79 -25.17 30.97 -23.97
C GLN A 79 -25.85 30.57 -25.29
N THR A 80 -25.64 29.34 -25.77
CA THR A 80 -26.32 28.80 -26.96
C THR A 80 -27.83 28.77 -26.78
N ASN A 81 -28.31 28.35 -25.60
CA ASN A 81 -29.73 28.38 -25.27
C ASN A 81 -30.30 29.81 -25.31
N MET A 82 -29.58 30.80 -24.75
CA MET A 82 -29.99 32.22 -24.82
C MET A 82 -29.99 32.77 -26.25
N LEU A 83 -29.00 32.42 -27.07
CA LEU A 83 -28.96 32.78 -28.49
C LEU A 83 -30.13 32.18 -29.26
N ALA A 84 -30.48 30.92 -28.98
CA ALA A 84 -31.63 30.25 -29.59
C ALA A 84 -32.96 30.92 -29.22
N VAL A 85 -33.12 31.34 -27.96
CA VAL A 85 -34.29 32.10 -27.51
C VAL A 85 -34.39 33.44 -28.24
N ASN A 86 -33.29 34.19 -28.36
CA ASN A 86 -33.27 35.44 -29.12
C ASN A 86 -33.63 35.21 -30.60
N GLY A 87 -33.10 34.14 -31.21
CA GLY A 87 -33.43 33.76 -32.59
C GLY A 87 -34.90 33.39 -32.78
N ALA A 88 -35.51 32.72 -31.80
CA ALA A 88 -36.93 32.41 -31.82
C ALA A 88 -37.82 33.67 -31.71
N ILE A 89 -37.40 34.66 -30.90
CA ILE A 89 -38.08 35.95 -30.77
C ILE A 89 -38.02 36.73 -32.09
N GLU A 90 -36.84 36.82 -32.71
CA GLU A 90 -36.65 37.54 -33.98
C GLU A 90 -37.42 36.86 -35.13
N ALA A 91 -37.43 35.52 -35.15
CA ALA A 91 -38.22 34.75 -36.11
C ALA A 91 -39.73 34.98 -35.96
N ALA A 92 -40.24 35.14 -34.73
CA ALA A 92 -41.63 35.52 -34.49
C ALA A 92 -41.93 36.95 -34.98
N GLY A 93 -40.97 37.86 -34.83
CA GLY A 93 -41.06 39.24 -35.34
C GLY A 93 -41.15 39.34 -36.87
N ALA A 94 -40.52 38.40 -37.59
CA ALA A 94 -40.55 38.34 -39.06
C ALA A 94 -41.84 37.71 -39.65
N GLY A 95 -42.79 37.27 -38.81
CA GLY A 95 -44.07 36.72 -39.26
C GLY A 95 -43.92 35.46 -40.13
N GLU A 96 -44.59 35.41 -41.28
CA GLU A 96 -44.53 34.24 -42.18
C GLU A 96 -43.12 33.98 -42.75
N HIS A 97 -42.30 35.02 -42.92
CA HIS A 97 -40.93 34.87 -43.43
C HIS A 97 -39.97 34.24 -42.40
N GLY A 98 -40.31 34.29 -41.11
CA GLY A 98 -39.50 33.74 -40.02
C GLY A 98 -39.79 32.28 -39.66
N ARG A 99 -40.81 31.65 -40.27
CA ARG A 99 -41.29 30.30 -39.90
C ARG A 99 -40.19 29.23 -39.92
N GLY A 100 -39.33 29.22 -40.94
CA GLY A 100 -38.21 28.28 -41.04
C GLY A 100 -37.13 28.53 -39.97
N PHE A 101 -36.83 29.80 -39.68
CA PHE A 101 -35.88 30.18 -38.62
C PHE A 101 -36.40 29.85 -37.22
N ALA A 102 -37.72 29.94 -36.99
CA ALA A 102 -38.32 29.56 -35.71
C ALA A 102 -38.14 28.06 -35.40
N VAL A 103 -38.24 27.20 -36.42
CA VAL A 103 -38.00 25.75 -36.26
C VAL A 103 -36.53 25.49 -35.90
N VAL A 104 -35.59 26.08 -36.65
CA VAL A 104 -34.15 25.93 -36.39
C VAL A 104 -33.78 26.45 -34.99
N ALA A 105 -34.35 27.58 -34.56
CA ALA A 105 -34.13 28.12 -33.23
C ALA A 105 -34.65 27.19 -32.13
N SER A 106 -35.81 26.54 -32.34
CA SER A 106 -36.34 25.54 -31.42
C SER A 106 -35.45 24.30 -31.33
N ASP A 107 -34.91 23.83 -32.45
CA ASP A 107 -34.01 22.66 -32.47
C ASP A 107 -32.68 22.97 -31.76
N ILE A 108 -32.09 24.14 -31.98
CA ILE A 108 -30.88 24.59 -31.26
C ILE A 108 -31.16 24.67 -29.76
N ARG A 109 -32.33 25.18 -29.36
CA ARG A 109 -32.73 25.27 -27.95
C ARG A 109 -32.83 23.89 -27.31
N ASN A 110 -33.43 22.92 -28.01
CA ASN A 110 -33.56 21.55 -27.53
C ASN A 110 -32.18 20.89 -27.37
N LEU A 111 -31.30 21.03 -28.37
CA LEU A 111 -29.92 20.52 -28.30
C LEU A 111 -29.14 21.16 -27.15
N ALA A 112 -29.27 22.47 -26.93
CA ALA A 112 -28.64 23.14 -25.81
C ALA A 112 -29.19 22.61 -24.47
N SER A 113 -30.49 22.45 -24.31
CA SER A 113 -31.06 21.88 -23.09
C SER A 113 -30.55 20.45 -22.81
N GLU A 114 -30.42 19.63 -23.85
CA GLU A 114 -29.89 18.26 -23.73
C GLU A 114 -28.39 18.26 -23.38
N SER A 115 -27.60 19.12 -24.02
CA SER A 115 -26.19 19.31 -23.69
C SER A 115 -25.98 19.74 -22.25
N ALA A 116 -26.85 20.60 -21.70
CA ALA A 116 -26.75 21.06 -20.31
C ALA A 116 -26.99 19.91 -19.33
N GLN A 117 -28.04 19.12 -19.56
CA GLN A 117 -28.32 17.93 -18.74
C GLN A 117 -27.19 16.91 -18.79
N ASN A 118 -26.54 16.73 -19.95
CA ASN A 118 -25.38 15.84 -20.07
C ASN A 118 -24.15 16.41 -19.35
N ALA A 119 -23.91 17.72 -19.42
CA ALA A 119 -22.85 18.37 -18.65
C ALA A 119 -23.03 18.17 -17.14
N ASP A 120 -24.26 18.31 -16.62
CA ASP A 120 -24.57 18.06 -15.20
C ASP A 120 -24.27 16.61 -14.80
N LYS A 121 -24.67 15.62 -15.62
CA LYS A 121 -24.38 14.20 -15.37
C LYS A 121 -22.87 13.89 -15.38
N ILE A 122 -22.12 14.55 -16.27
CA ILE A 122 -20.65 14.42 -16.30
C ILE A 122 -20.07 15.03 -15.02
N LYS A 123 -20.56 16.19 -14.58
CA LYS A 123 -20.12 16.84 -13.34
C LYS A 123 -20.32 15.95 -12.12
N ASP A 124 -21.48 15.33 -11.98
CA ASP A 124 -21.75 14.36 -10.91
C ASP A 124 -20.80 13.17 -10.97
N SER A 125 -20.52 12.65 -12.17
CA SER A 125 -19.57 11.54 -12.36
C SER A 125 -18.14 11.94 -11.97
N VAL A 126 -17.71 13.14 -12.36
CA VAL A 126 -16.39 13.69 -12.00
C VAL A 126 -16.28 13.88 -10.48
N ARG A 127 -17.34 14.35 -9.82
CA ARG A 127 -17.37 14.44 -8.35
C ARG A 127 -17.21 13.07 -7.70
N GLY A 128 -17.92 12.05 -8.20
CA GLY A 128 -17.76 10.67 -7.72
C GLY A 128 -16.33 10.14 -7.88
N ILE A 129 -15.68 10.46 -9.01
CA ILE A 129 -14.26 10.12 -9.23
C ILE A 129 -13.35 10.83 -8.24
N GLN A 130 -13.56 12.14 -8.00
CA GLN A 130 -12.78 12.91 -7.02
C GLN A 130 -12.92 12.34 -5.60
N GLU A 131 -14.13 11.98 -5.18
CA GLU A 131 -14.36 11.32 -3.89
C GLU A 131 -13.64 9.97 -3.80
N GLN A 132 -13.62 9.19 -4.88
CA GLN A 132 -12.90 7.92 -4.93
C GLN A 132 -11.38 8.12 -4.88
N ILE A 133 -10.85 9.11 -5.59
CA ILE A 133 -9.44 9.51 -5.53
C ILE A 133 -9.05 9.87 -4.09
N ALA A 134 -9.88 10.65 -3.39
CA ALA A 134 -9.62 11.04 -2.00
C ALA A 134 -9.58 9.82 -1.05
N ARG A 135 -10.50 8.86 -1.23
CA ARG A 135 -10.49 7.59 -0.46
C ARG A 135 -9.21 6.80 -0.72
N VAL A 136 -8.82 6.64 -1.99
CA VAL A 136 -7.59 5.90 -2.35
C VAL A 136 -6.35 6.60 -1.80
N ALA A 137 -6.30 7.93 -1.80
CA ALA A 137 -5.20 8.69 -1.21
C ALA A 137 -5.05 8.41 0.30
N GLN A 138 -6.17 8.36 1.03
CA GLN A 138 -6.19 8.03 2.45
C GLN A 138 -5.73 6.59 2.71
N ASP A 139 -6.17 5.63 1.88
CA ASP A 139 -5.74 4.23 2.01
C ASP A 139 -4.23 4.10 1.81
N ILE A 140 -3.65 4.81 0.84
CA ILE A 140 -2.20 4.83 0.58
C ILE A 140 -1.43 5.42 1.77
N GLU A 141 -1.94 6.51 2.37
CA GLU A 141 -1.33 7.10 3.56
C GLU A 141 -1.33 6.10 4.73
N GLN A 142 -2.45 5.40 4.94
CA GLN A 142 -2.56 4.39 5.99
C GLN A 142 -1.61 3.20 5.77
N VAL A 143 -1.43 2.76 4.51
CA VAL A 143 -0.42 1.75 4.16
C VAL A 143 0.99 2.24 4.51
N GLY A 144 1.30 3.51 4.21
CA GLY A 144 2.59 4.11 4.56
C GLY A 144 2.86 4.15 6.07
N ILE A 145 1.84 4.45 6.89
CA ILE A 145 1.94 4.41 8.36
C ILE A 145 2.19 2.98 8.83
N THR A 146 1.39 2.03 8.35
CA THR A 146 1.47 0.60 8.73
C THR A 146 2.84 0.02 8.36
N ALA A 147 3.35 0.32 7.17
CA ALA A 147 4.68 -0.11 6.73
C ALA A 147 5.79 0.35 7.69
N ARG A 148 5.73 1.61 8.15
CA ARG A 148 6.71 2.14 9.12
C ARG A 148 6.64 1.41 10.45
N GLU A 149 5.43 1.13 10.95
CA GLU A 149 5.27 0.37 12.18
C GLU A 149 5.80 -1.06 12.06
N GLU A 150 5.55 -1.73 10.94
CA GLU A 150 6.06 -3.07 10.67
C GLU A 150 7.59 -3.10 10.61
N VAL A 151 8.23 -2.09 10.00
CA VAL A 151 9.70 -1.96 10.03
C VAL A 151 10.22 -1.84 11.46
N GLU A 152 9.59 -1.04 12.31
CA GLU A 152 10.00 -0.90 13.72
C GLU A 152 9.76 -2.19 14.52
N ARG A 153 8.66 -2.91 14.26
CA ARG A 153 8.42 -4.24 14.83
C ARG A 153 9.50 -5.23 14.41
N ALA A 154 9.82 -5.29 13.11
CA ALA A 154 10.83 -6.17 12.57
C ALA A 154 12.23 -5.88 13.15
N LYS A 155 12.61 -4.60 13.32
CA LYS A 155 13.87 -4.23 13.98
C LYS A 155 13.97 -4.76 15.41
N LYS A 156 12.88 -4.67 16.19
CA LYS A 156 12.84 -5.24 17.56
C LYS A 156 13.01 -6.75 17.53
N THR A 157 12.37 -7.43 16.58
CA THR A 157 12.54 -8.88 16.39
C THR A 157 13.98 -9.23 16.04
N THR A 158 14.64 -8.49 15.15
CA THR A 158 16.06 -8.68 14.82
C THR A 158 16.96 -8.52 16.05
N GLN A 159 16.69 -7.53 16.91
CA GLN A 159 17.43 -7.36 18.16
C GLN A 159 17.22 -8.55 19.12
N ALA A 160 15.99 -9.04 19.27
CA ALA A 160 15.69 -10.21 20.09
C ALA A 160 16.37 -11.48 19.57
N LEU A 161 16.39 -11.68 18.24
CA LEU A 161 17.10 -12.80 17.60
C LEU A 161 18.61 -12.69 17.83
N ALA A 162 19.19 -11.50 17.74
CA ALA A 162 20.62 -11.29 18.02
C ALA A 162 20.97 -11.62 19.48
N GLN A 163 20.13 -11.22 20.44
CA GLN A 163 20.29 -11.58 21.85
C GLN A 163 20.18 -13.10 22.07
N ALA A 164 19.21 -13.76 21.43
CA ALA A 164 19.05 -15.20 21.51
C ALA A 164 20.25 -15.96 20.91
N ALA A 165 20.82 -15.46 19.81
CA ALA A 165 22.02 -16.03 19.20
C ALA A 165 23.22 -15.93 20.14
N GLN A 166 23.41 -14.79 20.82
CA GLN A 166 24.46 -14.62 21.82
C GLN A 166 24.28 -15.59 22.99
N GLN A 167 23.06 -15.72 23.53
CA GLN A 167 22.77 -16.67 24.61
C GLN A 167 23.03 -18.11 24.19
N MET A 168 22.73 -18.48 22.94
CA MET A 168 23.03 -19.82 22.43
C MET A 168 24.52 -20.09 22.27
N ALA A 169 25.33 -19.08 21.92
CA ALA A 169 26.78 -19.20 21.94
C ALA A 169 27.31 -19.46 23.37
N ASP A 170 26.79 -18.76 24.37
CA ASP A 170 27.16 -18.98 25.77
C ASP A 170 26.76 -20.39 26.25
N VAL A 171 25.57 -20.88 25.85
CA VAL A 171 25.12 -22.25 26.16
C VAL A 171 26.03 -23.28 25.47
N GLN A 172 26.41 -23.07 24.21
CA GLN A 172 27.32 -23.95 23.50
C GLN A 172 28.64 -24.10 24.27
N GLN A 173 29.26 -22.98 24.66
CA GLN A 173 30.51 -22.98 25.41
C GLN A 173 30.38 -23.78 26.72
N ARG A 174 29.31 -23.55 27.51
CA ARG A 174 29.08 -24.26 28.78
C ARG A 174 28.89 -25.77 28.58
N VAL A 175 28.23 -26.17 27.49
CA VAL A 175 28.05 -27.60 27.18
C VAL A 175 29.36 -28.24 26.73
N GLU A 176 30.22 -27.53 25.98
CA GLU A 176 31.57 -27.99 25.66
C GLU A 176 32.44 -28.16 26.91
N GLU A 177 32.37 -27.22 27.86
CA GLU A 177 33.06 -27.33 29.15
C GLU A 177 32.60 -28.58 29.92
N ILE A 178 31.29 -28.86 29.97
CA ILE A 178 30.75 -30.07 30.61
C ILE A 178 31.24 -31.34 29.90
N LYS A 179 31.23 -31.36 28.56
CA LYS A 179 31.72 -32.50 27.77
C LYS A 179 33.20 -32.77 28.07
N ASN A 180 34.02 -31.73 28.12
CA ASN A 180 35.46 -31.84 28.39
C ASN A 180 35.72 -32.33 29.82
N ALA A 181 35.03 -31.78 30.83
CA ALA A 181 35.16 -32.21 32.23
C ALA A 181 34.75 -33.68 32.43
N ALA A 182 33.71 -34.14 31.73
CA ALA A 182 33.29 -35.55 31.76
C ALA A 182 34.33 -36.48 31.10
N ALA A 183 34.95 -36.03 30.01
CA ALA A 183 36.02 -36.77 29.32
C ALA A 183 37.31 -36.85 30.15
N GLU A 184 37.67 -35.79 30.86
CA GLU A 184 38.81 -35.79 31.79
C GLU A 184 38.57 -36.72 32.98
N SER A 185 37.37 -36.71 33.56
CA SER A 185 36.99 -37.62 34.64
C SER A 185 37.09 -39.09 34.22
N LEU A 186 36.72 -39.42 32.96
CA LEU A 186 36.87 -40.77 32.40
C LEU A 186 38.34 -41.19 32.20
N LYS A 187 39.26 -40.24 31.98
CA LYS A 187 40.71 -40.52 31.85
C LYS A 187 41.41 -40.66 33.20
N ALA A 188 40.87 -40.05 34.24
CA ALA A 188 41.45 -40.04 35.58
C ALA A 188 41.08 -41.30 36.41
N ILE A 189 40.12 -42.10 35.94
CA ILE A 189 39.66 -43.37 36.51
C ILE A 189 40.36 -44.53 35.78
#